data_AF-A0A7W9UV54-F1
#
_entry.id   AF-A0A7W9UV54-F1
#
_cell.length_a   1.000
_cell.length_b   1.000
_cell.length_c   1.000
_cell.angle_alpha   90.00
_cell.angle_beta   90.00
_cell.angle_gamma   90.00
#
_symmetry.space_group_name_H-M   'P 1'
#
loop_
_entity.id
_entity.type
_entity.pdbx_description
1 polymer ?
#
loop_
_entity_poly.entity_id
_entity_poly.type
_entity_poly.pdbx_seq_one_letter_code
_entity_poly.pdbx_strand_id
1 'polypeptide(L)'
;MAGRSWEPTRKGAKELNRFIRKGTTVYTIRKTAQRVAPYEDAELYAAHTFDWRSPITGNLMTGHLSAEGLLAQEGTVYEKKPDRREIGTPGPQVAGPSSQSVLDRLRAGDRAKAGRR
;
A
#
# COMPACT_ATOMS: atom_id res chain seq x y z
N MET A 1 -16.03 -6.10 -8.54
CA MET A 1 -14.80 -6.53 -9.24
C MET A 1 -15.09 -7.84 -9.97
N ALA A 2 -14.91 -7.90 -11.29
CA ALA A 2 -15.13 -9.13 -12.06
C ALA A 2 -13.78 -9.76 -12.45
N GLY A 3 -13.18 -10.54 -11.55
CA GLY A 3 -11.92 -11.27 -11.74
C GLY A 3 -11.80 -12.38 -10.67
N ARG A 4 -10.85 -13.30 -10.82
CA ARG A 4 -10.64 -14.36 -9.82
C ARG A 4 -10.13 -13.79 -8.50
N SER A 5 -10.47 -14.45 -7.41
CA SER A 5 -9.92 -14.20 -6.09
C SER A 5 -9.54 -15.52 -5.43
N TRP A 6 -8.53 -15.47 -4.57
CA TRP A 6 -8.03 -16.63 -3.84
C TRP A 6 -8.02 -16.31 -2.36
N GLU A 7 -8.63 -17.19 -1.57
CA GLU A 7 -8.72 -17.08 -0.12
C GLU A 7 -7.54 -17.76 0.58
N PRO A 8 -7.23 -17.40 1.84
CA PRO A 8 -6.15 -17.98 2.63
C PRO A 8 -6.46 -19.41 3.10
N THR A 9 -6.64 -20.31 2.15
CA THR A 9 -6.89 -21.74 2.34
C THR A 9 -5.88 -22.53 1.53
N ARG A 10 -5.65 -23.81 1.90
CA ARG A 10 -4.79 -24.71 1.11
C ARG A 10 -5.22 -24.80 -0.36
N LYS A 11 -6.54 -24.79 -0.61
CA LYS A 11 -7.11 -24.80 -1.96
C LYS A 11 -6.79 -23.48 -2.69
N GLY A 12 -7.02 -22.34 -2.04
CA GLY A 12 -6.73 -21.02 -2.61
C GLY A 12 -5.25 -20.86 -2.95
N ALA A 13 -4.34 -21.29 -2.06
CA ALA A 13 -2.91 -21.27 -2.32
C ALA A 13 -2.50 -22.13 -3.52
N LYS A 14 -3.07 -23.33 -3.64
CA LYS A 14 -2.83 -24.23 -4.78
C LYS A 14 -3.34 -23.64 -6.10
N GLU A 15 -4.53 -23.03 -6.08
CA GLU A 15 -5.12 -22.40 -7.27
C GLU A 15 -4.35 -21.14 -7.68
N LEU A 16 -3.94 -20.31 -6.73
CA LEU A 16 -3.09 -19.15 -6.98
C LEU A 16 -1.73 -19.59 -7.57
N ASN A 17 -1.09 -20.60 -6.98
CA ASN A 17 0.20 -21.10 -7.46
C ASN A 17 0.12 -21.68 -8.89
N ARG A 18 -1.04 -22.21 -9.29
CA ARG A 18 -1.29 -22.67 -10.68
C ARG A 18 -1.54 -21.51 -11.64
N PHE A 19 -2.13 -20.43 -11.16
CA PHE A 19 -2.43 -19.25 -11.96
C PHE A 19 -1.17 -18.43 -12.26
N ILE A 20 -0.33 -18.22 -11.24
CA ILE A 20 0.84 -17.33 -11.37
C ILE A 20 1.89 -17.90 -12.33
N ARG A 21 2.45 -16.99 -13.12
CA ARG A 21 3.63 -17.19 -13.97
C ARG A 21 4.60 -16.04 -13.75
N LYS A 22 5.85 -16.19 -14.18
CA LYS A 22 6.84 -15.11 -14.08
C LYS A 22 6.29 -13.83 -14.75
N GLY A 23 6.34 -12.70 -14.05
CA GLY A 23 5.79 -11.41 -14.47
C GLY A 23 4.29 -11.21 -14.14
N THR A 24 3.61 -12.18 -13.53
CA THR A 24 2.21 -12.01 -13.13
C THR A 24 2.10 -11.06 -11.95
N THR A 25 1.26 -10.03 -12.06
CA THR A 25 0.91 -9.14 -10.94
C THR A 25 -0.46 -9.51 -10.40
N VAL A 26 -0.55 -9.64 -9.08
CA VAL A 26 -1.80 -9.83 -8.34
C VAL A 26 -1.94 -8.74 -7.29
N TYR A 27 -3.13 -8.59 -6.71
CA TYR A 27 -3.45 -7.47 -5.83
C TYR A 27 -3.99 -7.95 -4.49
N THR A 28 -3.63 -7.27 -3.40
CA THR A 28 -4.25 -7.48 -2.08
C THR A 28 -4.88 -6.19 -1.60
N ILE A 29 -5.85 -6.29 -0.68
CA ILE A 29 -6.47 -5.12 -0.03
C ILE A 29 -6.06 -5.11 1.43
N ARG A 30 -5.47 -4.01 1.89
CA ARG A 30 -5.10 -3.77 3.28
C ARG A 30 -6.09 -2.80 3.90
N LYS A 31 -6.52 -3.11 5.12
CA LYS A 31 -7.34 -2.22 5.94
C LYS A 31 -6.45 -1.31 6.76
N THR A 32 -6.65 -0.02 6.65
CA THR A 32 -5.90 0.98 7.41
C THR A 32 -6.54 1.18 8.79
N ALA A 33 -5.73 1.23 9.84
CA ALA A 33 -6.20 1.57 11.18
C ALA A 33 -6.48 3.08 11.26
N GLN A 34 -7.69 3.50 10.89
CA GLN A 34 -8.13 4.90 10.85
C GLN A 34 -7.96 5.66 12.18
N ARG A 35 -7.96 4.95 13.32
CA ARG A 35 -7.65 5.56 14.63
C ARG A 35 -6.22 6.09 14.75
N VAL A 36 -5.28 5.54 13.97
CA VAL A 36 -3.85 5.91 13.98
C VAL A 36 -3.53 6.81 12.79
N ALA A 37 -4.13 6.53 11.63
CA ALA A 37 -3.93 7.29 10.39
C ALA A 37 -5.29 7.77 9.83
N PRO A 38 -5.91 8.79 10.44
CA PRO A 38 -7.24 9.29 10.03
C PRO A 38 -7.22 10.06 8.71
N TYR A 39 -6.04 10.43 8.22
CA TYR A 39 -5.83 11.13 6.94
C TYR A 39 -5.68 10.15 5.75
N GLU A 40 -5.60 8.86 6.02
CA GLU A 40 -5.37 7.83 5.01
C GLU A 40 -6.70 7.20 4.58
N ASP A 41 -6.76 6.54 3.42
CA ASP A 41 -7.96 5.81 3.02
C ASP A 41 -8.19 4.58 3.90
N ALA A 42 -9.45 4.23 4.16
CA ALA A 42 -9.82 3.07 4.99
C ALA A 42 -9.32 1.73 4.41
N GLU A 43 -9.25 1.64 3.08
CA GLU A 43 -8.76 0.48 2.36
C GLU A 43 -7.82 0.91 1.23
N LEU A 44 -6.64 0.29 1.19
CA LEU A 44 -5.63 0.51 0.17
C LEU A 44 -5.32 -0.81 -0.53
N TYR A 45 -4.92 -0.77 -1.79
CA TYR A 45 -4.40 -1.98 -2.45
C TYR A 45 -2.87 -2.01 -2.44
N ALA A 46 -2.31 -3.21 -2.49
CA ALA A 46 -0.90 -3.44 -2.78
C ALA A 46 -0.78 -4.34 -4.02
N ALA A 47 0.12 -3.99 -4.94
CA ALA A 47 0.45 -4.81 -6.11
C ALA A 47 1.63 -5.73 -5.79
N HIS A 48 1.52 -7.00 -6.19
CA HIS A 48 2.50 -8.04 -5.94
C HIS A 48 2.88 -8.70 -7.25
N THR A 49 4.10 -8.44 -7.73
CA THR A 49 4.58 -9.00 -9.00
C THR A 49 5.48 -10.20 -8.73
N PHE A 50 5.13 -11.34 -9.31
CA PHE A 50 5.93 -12.55 -9.20
C PHE A 50 7.03 -12.60 -10.26
N ASP A 51 8.18 -12.02 -9.97
CA ASP A 51 9.25 -11.76 -10.94
C ASP A 51 10.48 -12.68 -10.80
N TRP A 52 10.62 -13.42 -9.70
CA TRP A 52 11.73 -14.35 -9.49
C TRP A 52 11.30 -15.70 -8.92
N ARG A 53 12.24 -16.65 -8.91
CA ARG A 53 12.06 -17.99 -8.29
C ARG A 53 13.06 -18.18 -7.16
N SER A 54 12.58 -18.69 -6.04
CA SER A 54 13.46 -19.08 -4.93
C SER A 54 14.46 -20.15 -5.39
N PRO A 55 15.78 -19.97 -5.19
CA PRO A 55 16.76 -20.99 -5.54
C PRO A 55 16.67 -22.23 -4.63
N ILE A 56 16.08 -22.08 -3.44
CA ILE A 56 15.96 -23.17 -2.45
C ILE A 56 14.68 -23.97 -2.70
N THR A 57 13.53 -23.29 -2.82
CA THR A 57 12.23 -23.96 -2.91
C THR A 57 11.70 -24.09 -4.33
N GLY A 58 12.31 -23.43 -5.32
CA GLY A 58 11.84 -23.39 -6.71
C GLY A 58 10.54 -22.59 -6.93
N ASN A 59 9.91 -22.12 -5.86
CA ASN A 59 8.64 -21.41 -5.90
C ASN A 59 8.79 -20.04 -6.57
N LEU A 60 7.74 -19.63 -7.29
CA LEU A 60 7.62 -18.27 -7.80
C LEU A 60 7.38 -17.32 -6.62
N MET A 61 8.08 -16.17 -6.60
CA MET A 61 8.11 -15.25 -5.46
C MET A 61 7.75 -13.82 -5.87
N THR A 62 7.10 -13.09 -4.96
CA THR A 62 6.87 -11.64 -5.01
C THR A 62 7.53 -11.00 -3.79
N GLY A 63 8.56 -10.18 -3.99
CA GLY A 63 9.41 -9.74 -2.89
C GLY A 63 9.99 -10.94 -2.13
N HIS A 64 9.62 -11.11 -0.85
CA HIS A 64 10.04 -12.25 -0.01
C HIS A 64 8.97 -13.34 0.14
N LEU A 65 7.82 -13.24 -0.53
CA LEU A 65 6.67 -14.10 -0.32
C LEU A 65 6.43 -15.05 -1.50
N SER A 66 6.12 -16.31 -1.20
CA SER A 66 5.51 -17.23 -2.16
C SER A 66 4.00 -16.98 -2.27
N ALA A 67 3.29 -17.67 -3.16
CA ALA A 67 1.83 -17.62 -3.24
C ALA A 67 1.13 -17.93 -1.89
N GLU A 68 1.64 -18.95 -1.18
CA GLU A 68 1.11 -19.35 0.12
C GLU A 68 1.43 -18.31 1.20
N GLY A 69 2.67 -17.80 1.23
CA GLY A 69 3.07 -16.74 2.16
C GLY A 69 2.27 -15.46 1.96
N LEU A 70 2.00 -15.09 0.70
CA LEU A 70 1.19 -13.93 0.35
C LEU A 70 -0.23 -14.06 0.91
N LEU A 71 -0.89 -15.20 0.68
CA LEU A 71 -2.24 -15.44 1.21
C LEU A 71 -2.26 -15.49 2.74
N ALA A 72 -1.26 -16.12 3.36
CA ALA A 72 -1.17 -16.20 4.82
C ALA A 72 -0.99 -14.83 5.48
N GLN A 73 -0.20 -13.95 4.87
CA GLN A 73 0.11 -12.63 5.41
C GLN A 73 -0.95 -11.58 5.08
N GLU A 74 -1.42 -11.54 3.83
CA GLU A 74 -2.28 -10.47 3.32
C GLU A 74 -3.76 -10.86 3.23
N GLY A 75 -4.09 -12.14 3.41
CA GLY A 75 -5.45 -12.65 3.27
C GLY A 75 -5.83 -12.89 1.81
N THR A 76 -6.95 -12.31 1.38
CA THR A 76 -7.49 -12.58 0.03
C THR A 76 -6.69 -11.86 -1.05
N VAL A 77 -6.30 -12.60 -2.09
CA VAL A 77 -5.60 -12.09 -3.28
C VAL A 77 -6.57 -11.99 -4.44
N TYR A 78 -6.44 -10.94 -5.25
CA TYR A 78 -7.29 -10.62 -6.39
C TYR A 78 -6.47 -10.59 -7.69
N GLU A 79 -7.05 -11.12 -8.76
CA GLU A 79 -6.47 -11.08 -10.09
C GLU A 79 -6.44 -9.67 -10.68
N LYS A 80 -7.54 -8.93 -10.51
CA LYS A 80 -7.71 -7.60 -11.10
C LYS A 80 -7.41 -6.51 -10.09
N LYS A 81 -6.86 -5.40 -10.60
CA LYS A 81 -6.62 -4.19 -9.83
C LYS A 81 -7.93 -3.73 -9.18
N PRO A 82 -7.96 -3.55 -7.85
CA PRO A 82 -9.10 -2.94 -7.17
C PRO A 82 -9.26 -1.47 -7.54
N ASP A 83 -10.50 -1.00 -7.55
CA ASP A 83 -10.83 0.44 -7.63
C ASP A 83 -10.59 1.11 -6.27
N ARG A 84 -9.32 1.16 -5.88
CA ARG A 84 -8.80 1.74 -4.62
C ARG A 84 -7.47 2.42 -4.94
N ARG A 85 -6.97 3.25 -4.03
CA ARG A 85 -5.62 3.81 -4.14
C ARG A 85 -4.56 2.77 -3.76
N GLU A 86 -3.40 2.85 -4.39
CA GLU A 86 -2.24 2.02 -4.05
C GLU A 86 -1.57 2.51 -2.77
N ILE A 87 -1.17 1.60 -1.89
CA ILE A 87 -0.51 1.94 -0.64
C ILE A 87 0.80 2.71 -0.82
N GLY A 88 1.52 2.50 -1.92
CA GLY A 88 2.76 3.22 -2.24
C GLY A 88 2.55 4.60 -2.86
N THR A 89 1.31 4.94 -3.24
CA THR A 89 1.02 6.26 -3.83
C THR A 89 0.72 7.28 -2.74
N PRO A 90 1.14 8.55 -2.89
CA PRO A 90 0.87 9.59 -1.90
C PRO A 90 -0.61 9.63 -1.51
N GLY A 91 -0.86 9.69 -0.20
CA GLY A 91 -2.20 9.91 0.33
C GLY A 91 -2.77 11.27 -0.07
N PRO A 92 -4.07 11.49 0.16
CA PRO A 92 -4.67 12.81 0.05
C PRO A 92 -3.81 13.81 0.81
N GLN A 93 -3.29 14.83 0.12
CA GLN A 93 -2.51 15.87 0.77
C GLN A 93 -3.41 16.60 1.76
N VAL A 94 -3.23 16.32 3.04
CA VAL A 94 -3.65 17.23 4.11
C VAL A 94 -2.60 18.33 4.19
N ALA A 95 -2.62 19.22 3.19
CA ALA A 95 -2.07 20.55 3.37
C ALA A 95 -2.92 21.22 4.45
N GLY A 96 -2.55 21.03 5.72
CA GLY A 96 -2.84 22.05 6.71
C GLY A 96 -2.38 23.38 6.11
N PRO A 97 -3.19 24.43 6.14
CA PRO A 97 -2.94 25.58 5.31
C PRO A 97 -1.53 26.07 5.59
N SER A 98 -0.69 26.16 4.55
CA SER A 98 0.42 27.11 4.53
C SER A 98 -0.21 28.51 4.46
N SER A 99 -1.08 28.84 5.41
CA SER A 99 -1.79 30.09 5.36
C SER A 99 -0.73 31.15 5.47
N GLN A 100 -0.76 32.06 4.51
CA GLN A 100 0.02 33.28 4.49
C GLN A 100 0.03 33.95 5.89
N SER A 101 -1.05 33.80 6.67
CA SER A 101 -1.15 34.25 8.07
C SER A 101 -0.16 33.62 9.06
N VAL A 102 0.24 32.36 8.93
CA VAL A 102 1.29 31.73 9.77
C VAL A 102 2.66 32.25 9.36
N LEU A 103 2.92 32.36 8.06
CA LEU A 103 4.15 32.93 7.51
C LEU A 103 4.29 34.43 7.87
N ASP A 104 3.19 35.18 7.81
CA ASP A 104 3.13 36.60 8.17
C ASP A 104 3.33 36.80 9.68
N ARG A 105 2.81 35.89 10.53
CA ARG A 105 3.03 35.92 11.98
C ARG A 105 4.48 35.65 12.36
N LEU A 106 5.14 34.71 11.67
CA LEU A 106 6.57 34.44 11.86
C LEU A 106 7.42 35.64 11.42
N ARG A 107 7.13 36.23 10.25
CA ARG A 107 7.79 37.45 9.76
C ARG A 107 7.58 38.66 10.69
N ALA A 108 6.40 38.78 11.31
CA ALA A 108 6.12 39.84 12.28
C ALA A 108 6.93 39.67 13.58
N GLY A 109 7.09 38.42 14.05
CA GLY A 109 7.91 38.11 15.23
C GLY A 109 9.39 38.44 15.04
N ASP A 110 9.94 38.19 13.85
CA ASP A 110 11.35 38.48 13.54
C ASP A 110 11.63 39.99 13.46
N ARG A 111 10.67 40.81 12.98
CA ARG A 111 10.80 42.28 12.99
C ARG A 111 10.80 42.87 14.40
N ALA A 112 10.04 42.29 15.34
CA ALA A 112 10.00 42.76 16.72
C ALA A 112 11.34 42.54 17.46
N LYS A 113 12.09 41.49 17.09
CA LYS A 113 13.44 41.24 17.64
C LYS A 113 14.52 42.16 17.05
N ALA A 114 14.37 42.62 15.82
CA ALA A 114 15.35 43.49 15.15
C ALA A 114 15.28 44.96 15.62
N GLY A 115 14.17 45.41 16.22
CA GLY A 115 13.96 46.80 16.67
C GLY A 115 14.32 47.10 18.14
N ARG A 116 14.87 46.14 18.88
CA ARG A 116 15.39 46.34 20.24
C ARG A 116 16.93 46.24 20.24
N ARG A 117 17.58 47.29 19.75
CA ARG A 117 18.98 47.62 20.03
C ARG A 117 19.08 49.11 20.27
#